data_AF-A0A3D1DQS5-F1
#
_entry.id   AF-A0A3D1DQS5-F1
#
_cell.length_a   1.000
_cell.length_b   1.000
_cell.length_c   1.000
_cell.angle_alpha   90.00
_cell.angle_beta   90.00
_cell.angle_gamma   90.00
#
_symmetry.space_group_name_H-M   'P 1'
#
loop_
_entity.id
_entity.type
_entity.pdbx_description
1 polymer ?
#
loop_
_entity_poly.entity_id
_entity_poly.type
_entity_poly.pdbx_seq_one_letter_code
_entity_poly.pdbx_strand_id
1 'polypeptide(L)'
;MVRSTAKMANRAYGCNPLKGKWNWHALTWKKGKRLGFYIGGIRASGEAWTHDCSAESGPVPEPEDLQRILIGDFGGIPARRAHTLIDEVYIYNRALTREEVDWAAA
;
A
#
# COMPACT_ATOMS: atom_id res chain seq x y z
N MET A 1 -37.13 -5.69 4.61
CA MET A 1 -36.09 -5.79 5.66
C MET A 1 -35.18 -6.97 5.31
N VAL A 2 -34.09 -6.74 4.59
CA VAL A 2 -33.14 -7.81 4.23
C VAL A 2 -32.08 -7.86 5.33
N ARG A 3 -32.09 -8.94 6.11
CA ARG A 3 -31.04 -9.20 7.11
C ARG A 3 -29.79 -9.66 6.37
N SER A 4 -28.80 -8.78 6.26
CA SER A 4 -27.44 -9.15 5.86
C SER A 4 -26.81 -9.99 6.97
N THR A 5 -26.69 -11.29 6.75
CA THR A 5 -25.82 -12.18 7.53
C THR A 5 -24.42 -12.19 6.91
N ALA A 6 -23.78 -11.03 6.82
CA ALA A 6 -22.35 -10.99 6.63
C ALA A 6 -21.69 -11.40 7.95
N LYS A 7 -21.26 -12.66 8.07
CA LYS A 7 -20.23 -13.04 9.04
C LYS A 7 -19.09 -12.05 8.84
N MET A 8 -18.89 -11.14 9.80
CA MET A 8 -17.62 -10.42 9.92
C MET A 8 -16.58 -11.49 10.20
N ALA A 9 -15.93 -11.98 9.13
CA ALA A 9 -14.68 -12.69 9.27
C ALA A 9 -13.72 -11.67 9.87
N ASN A 10 -13.56 -11.76 11.19
CA ASN A 10 -12.51 -11.11 11.94
C ASN A 10 -11.21 -11.69 11.39
N ARG A 11 -10.70 -11.11 10.28
CA ARG A 11 -9.42 -11.50 9.69
C ARG A 11 -8.39 -11.10 10.72
N ALA A 12 -8.03 -12.07 11.58
CA ALA A 12 -6.86 -11.94 12.42
C ALA A 12 -5.71 -11.46 11.53
N TYR A 13 -5.02 -10.40 11.95
CA TYR A 13 -3.84 -9.83 11.31
C TYR A 13 -2.73 -10.87 11.00
N GLY A 14 -2.89 -12.13 11.41
CA GLY A 14 -1.98 -13.26 11.20
C GLY A 14 -2.18 -14.09 9.93
N CYS A 15 -3.27 -13.96 9.16
CA CYS A 15 -3.43 -14.69 7.88
C CYS A 15 -3.19 -13.79 6.66
N ASN A 16 -2.09 -13.03 6.63
CA ASN A 16 -1.71 -12.36 5.40
C ASN A 16 -1.08 -13.39 4.43
N PRO A 17 -1.73 -13.72 3.28
CA PRO A 17 -1.19 -14.69 2.32
C PRO A 17 0.17 -14.28 1.72
N LEU A 18 0.60 -13.04 1.96
CA LEU A 18 1.86 -12.46 1.53
C LEU A 18 3.01 -12.66 2.54
N LYS A 19 2.72 -13.08 3.79
CA LYS A 19 3.74 -13.20 4.83
C LYS A 19 4.82 -14.20 4.43
N GLY A 20 6.09 -13.78 4.51
CA GLY A 20 7.26 -14.61 4.19
C GLY A 20 7.51 -14.81 2.69
N LYS A 21 6.83 -14.04 1.83
CA LYS A 21 7.03 -14.05 0.37
C LYS A 21 7.39 -12.65 -0.09
N TRP A 22 8.11 -12.57 -1.21
CA TRP A 22 8.26 -11.29 -1.90
C TRP A 22 6.90 -10.84 -2.43
N ASN A 23 6.59 -9.58 -2.18
CA ASN A 23 5.39 -8.89 -2.65
C ASN A 23 5.78 -7.48 -3.06
N TRP A 24 5.03 -6.88 -3.97
CA TRP A 24 5.19 -5.49 -4.34
C TRP A 24 4.02 -4.68 -3.81
N HIS A 25 4.31 -3.42 -3.48
CA HIS A 25 3.33 -2.44 -3.05
C HIS A 25 3.53 -1.17 -3.89
N ALA A 26 2.45 -0.57 -4.35
CA ALA A 26 2.47 0.76 -4.96
C ALA A 26 1.42 1.65 -4.31
N LEU A 27 1.80 2.88 -4.00
CA LEU A 27 0.91 3.92 -3.51
C LEU A 27 0.99 5.11 -4.44
N THR A 28 -0.18 5.62 -4.84
CA THR A 28 -0.30 6.82 -5.67
C THR A 28 -1.13 7.86 -4.93
N TRP A 29 -0.70 9.11 -5.01
CA TRP A 29 -1.33 10.24 -4.37
C TRP A 29 -1.55 11.34 -5.40
N LYS A 30 -2.75 11.94 -5.41
CA LYS A 30 -3.08 13.10 -6.23
C LYS A 30 -4.14 13.93 -5.53
N LYS A 31 -3.87 15.22 -5.31
CA LYS A 31 -4.80 16.17 -4.68
C LYS A 31 -6.23 16.02 -5.21
N GLY A 32 -7.19 15.85 -4.31
CA GLY A 32 -8.62 15.74 -4.65
C GLY A 32 -9.01 14.45 -5.39
N LYS A 33 -8.13 13.44 -5.40
CA LYS A 33 -8.43 12.08 -5.88
C LYS A 33 -8.29 11.10 -4.72
N ARG A 34 -8.96 9.95 -4.83
CA ARG A 34 -8.78 8.85 -3.88
C ARG A 34 -7.35 8.33 -3.96
N LEU A 35 -6.80 7.90 -2.83
CA LEU A 35 -5.50 7.24 -2.78
C LEU A 35 -5.57 5.94 -3.59
N GLY A 36 -4.64 5.73 -4.51
CA GLY A 36 -4.50 4.45 -5.18
C GLY A 36 -3.53 3.58 -4.40
N PHE A 37 -3.98 2.43 -3.91
CA PHE A 37 -3.15 1.48 -3.19
C PHE A 37 -3.23 0.11 -3.83
N TYR A 38 -2.09 -0.38 -4.28
CA TYR A 38 -1.95 -1.58 -5.09
C TYR A 38 -1.02 -2.54 -4.37
N ILE A 39 -1.44 -3.81 -4.26
CA ILE A 39 -0.62 -4.88 -3.72
C ILE A 39 -0.64 -6.05 -4.70
N GLY A 40 0.54 -6.58 -5.03
CA GLY A 40 0.68 -7.84 -5.74
C GLY A 40 1.83 -8.67 -5.20
N GLY A 41 2.00 -9.91 -5.69
CA GLY A 41 3.04 -10.82 -5.21
C GLY A 41 2.62 -12.29 -5.07
N ILE A 42 1.35 -12.63 -5.31
CA ILE A 42 0.95 -14.05 -5.40
C ILE A 42 0.96 -14.45 -6.87
N ARG A 43 2.15 -14.81 -7.39
CA ARG A 43 2.33 -15.34 -8.76
C ARG A 43 1.47 -16.59 -9.06
N ALA A 44 0.79 -17.19 -8.07
CA ALA A 44 -0.03 -18.38 -8.23
C ALA A 44 -1.51 -18.12 -8.58
N SER A 45 -2.04 -16.90 -8.47
CA SER A 45 -3.47 -16.62 -8.73
C SER A 45 -3.76 -15.53 -9.76
N GLY A 46 -2.75 -14.92 -10.38
CA GLY A 46 -2.93 -14.01 -11.52
C GLY A 46 -3.60 -12.66 -11.23
N GLU A 47 -4.08 -12.40 -10.02
CA GLU A 47 -4.80 -11.16 -9.69
C GLU A 47 -4.02 -10.30 -8.68
N ALA A 48 -3.59 -9.11 -9.11
CA ALA A 48 -3.18 -8.03 -8.22
C ALA A 48 -4.40 -7.49 -7.48
N TRP A 49 -4.34 -7.42 -6.15
CA TRP A 49 -5.44 -6.89 -5.36
C TRP A 49 -5.38 -5.37 -5.41
N THR A 50 -6.36 -4.77 -6.09
CA THR A 50 -6.54 -3.32 -6.09
C THR A 50 -7.51 -3.00 -4.97
N HIS A 51 -7.07 -2.30 -3.95
CA HIS A 51 -8.00 -1.73 -2.98
C HIS A 51 -8.16 -0.26 -3.31
N ASP A 52 -9.36 0.13 -3.73
CA ASP A 52 -9.75 1.53 -3.71
C ASP A 52 -9.78 1.97 -2.24
N CYS A 53 -8.70 2.58 -1.76
CA CYS A 53 -8.69 3.16 -0.42
C CYS A 53 -9.85 4.15 -0.31
N SER A 54 -10.62 4.05 0.78
CA SER A 54 -11.82 4.85 1.05
C SER A 54 -11.52 6.31 1.41
N ALA A 55 -10.23 6.68 1.51
CA ALA A 55 -9.81 8.03 1.87
C ALA A 55 -9.44 8.85 0.64
N GLU A 56 -9.90 10.11 0.64
CA GLU A 56 -9.37 11.11 -0.27
C GLU A 56 -7.91 11.42 0.07
N SER A 57 -7.13 11.72 -0.97
CA SER A 57 -5.80 12.29 -0.79
C SER A 57 -5.91 13.58 0.02
N GLY A 58 -5.08 13.70 1.06
CA GLY A 58 -4.97 14.92 1.88
C GLY A 58 -4.46 16.14 1.09
N PRO A 59 -4.18 17.27 1.76
CA PRO A 59 -3.58 18.44 1.11
C PRO A 59 -2.22 18.11 0.50
N VAL A 60 -1.77 18.94 -0.46
CA VAL A 60 -0.39 18.87 -0.96
C VAL A 60 0.52 19.10 0.24
N PRO A 61 1.46 18.20 0.55
CA PRO A 61 2.43 18.45 1.62
C PRO A 61 3.27 19.69 1.30
N GLU A 62 3.51 20.55 2.28
CA GLU A 62 4.45 21.66 2.08
C GLU A 62 5.88 21.09 2.00
N PRO A 63 6.73 21.55 1.06
CA PRO A 63 8.07 20.99 0.87
C PRO A 63 8.93 20.94 2.15
N GLU A 64 8.79 21.96 3.01
CA GLU A 64 9.48 22.09 4.29
C GLU A 64 9.02 21.10 5.39
N ASP A 65 7.87 20.45 5.23
CA ASP A 65 7.37 19.48 6.22
C ASP A 65 8.10 18.14 6.14
N LEU A 66 8.72 17.83 5.00
CA LEU A 66 9.46 16.58 4.82
C LEU A 66 10.86 16.68 5.42
N GLN A 67 10.97 16.38 6.71
CA GLN A 67 12.27 16.42 7.39
C GLN A 67 13.14 15.20 7.06
N ARG A 68 12.54 14.00 6.90
CA ARG A 68 13.25 12.73 6.67
C ARG A 68 12.33 11.72 5.95
N ILE A 69 12.93 10.90 5.09
CA ILE A 69 12.30 9.69 4.57
C ILE A 69 12.89 8.49 5.32
N LEU A 70 12.05 7.68 5.95
CA LEU A 70 12.45 6.49 6.69
C LEU A 70 11.85 5.26 6.00
N ILE A 71 12.69 4.29 5.66
CA ILE A 71 12.27 3.00 5.08
C ILE A 71 12.41 1.94 6.17
N GLY A 72 11.32 1.21 6.44
CA GLY A 72 11.31 0.20 7.50
C GLY A 72 11.28 0.76 8.93
N ASP A 73 11.00 2.06 9.12
CA ASP A 73 10.79 2.66 10.44
C ASP A 73 9.59 3.61 10.38
N PHE A 74 8.62 3.41 11.28
CA PHE A 74 7.49 4.32 11.44
C PHE A 74 7.75 5.29 12.60
N GLY A 75 8.29 6.46 12.27
CA GLY A 75 8.40 7.60 13.20
C GLY A 75 9.56 7.54 14.19
N GLY A 76 10.58 6.72 13.93
CA GLY A 76 11.81 6.63 14.75
C GLY A 76 11.65 5.81 16.03
N ILE A 77 10.53 5.12 16.21
CA ILE A 77 10.23 4.33 17.42
C ILE A 77 10.74 2.90 17.19
N PRO A 78 11.69 2.38 18.00
CA PRO A 78 12.28 1.05 17.79
C PRO A 78 11.25 -0.08 17.68
N ALA A 79 10.19 -0.04 18.49
CA ALA A 79 9.11 -1.04 18.47
C ALA A 79 8.28 -1.04 17.17
N ARG A 80 8.40 -0.01 16.33
CA ARG A 80 7.69 0.12 15.05
C ARG A 80 8.61 -0.07 13.84
N ARG A 81 9.83 -0.55 14.05
CA ARG A 81 10.72 -0.92 12.97
C ARG A 81 10.23 -2.19 12.30
N ALA A 82 10.31 -2.20 10.98
CA ALA A 82 10.02 -3.37 10.20
C ALA A 82 11.18 -4.36 10.32
N HIS A 83 10.86 -5.60 10.68
CA HIS A 83 11.80 -6.72 10.65
C HIS A 83 11.52 -7.55 9.39
N THR A 84 11.83 -6.96 8.23
CA THR A 84 11.57 -7.55 6.90
C THR A 84 12.66 -7.16 5.92
N LEU A 85 12.73 -7.87 4.79
CA LEU A 85 13.52 -7.43 3.64
C LEU A 85 12.70 -6.45 2.81
N ILE A 86 13.35 -5.40 2.32
CA ILE A 86 12.80 -4.38 1.41
C ILE A 86 13.82 -4.23 0.30
N ASP A 87 13.34 -4.24 -0.94
CA ASP A 87 14.17 -4.08 -2.13
C ASP A 87 13.42 -3.21 -3.16
N GLU A 88 14.15 -2.61 -4.09
CA GLU A 88 13.61 -1.91 -5.27
C GLU A 88 12.62 -0.77 -4.93
N VAL A 89 13.08 0.22 -4.14
CA VAL A 89 12.24 1.36 -3.73
C VAL A 89 12.36 2.53 -4.71
N TYR A 90 11.23 2.88 -5.33
CA TYR A 90 11.10 4.01 -6.25
C TYR A 90 10.13 5.06 -5.71
N ILE A 91 10.49 6.34 -5.85
CA ILE A 91 9.64 7.48 -5.47
C ILE A 91 9.51 8.41 -6.67
N TYR A 92 8.28 8.72 -7.05
CA TYR A 92 7.97 9.58 -8.20
C TYR A 92 7.37 10.90 -7.74
N ASN A 93 7.67 11.98 -8.47
CA ASN A 93 7.08 13.31 -8.26
C ASN A 93 5.69 13.46 -8.92
N ARG A 94 5.06 12.35 -9.31
CA ARG A 94 3.76 12.30 -9.98
C ARG A 94 2.99 11.06 -9.54
N ALA A 95 1.67 11.13 -9.65
CA ALA A 95 0.84 9.93 -9.53
C ALA A 95 1.05 9.04 -10.77
N LEU A 96 1.33 7.75 -10.53
CA LEU A 96 1.36 6.75 -11.60
C LEU A 96 -0.08 6.43 -12.05
N THR A 97 -0.25 6.11 -13.33
CA THR A 97 -1.48 5.49 -13.82
C THR A 97 -1.52 4.01 -13.46
N ARG A 98 -2.67 3.37 -13.69
CA ARG A 98 -2.81 1.94 -13.45
C ARG A 98 -1.84 1.12 -14.30
N GLU A 99 -1.73 1.48 -15.57
CA GLU A 99 -0.88 0.80 -16.56
C GLU A 99 0.59 0.89 -16.17
N GLU A 100 1.01 2.04 -15.62
CA GLU A 100 2.39 2.24 -15.14
C GLU A 100 2.69 1.43 -13.88
N VAL A 101 1.72 1.29 -12.97
CA VAL A 101 1.84 0.41 -11.81
C VAL A 101 1.95 -1.05 -12.25
N ASP A 102 1.09 -1.49 -13.18
CA ASP A 102 1.13 -2.86 -13.70
C ASP A 102 2.44 -3.15 -14.44
N TRP A 103 2.99 -2.19 -15.18
CA TRP A 103 4.31 -2.32 -15.82
C TRP A 103 5.44 -2.44 -14.77
N ALA A 104 5.43 -1.61 -13.73
CA ALA A 104 6.44 -1.66 -12.66
C ALA A 104 6.35 -2.95 -11.81
N ALA A 105 5.21 -3.65 -11.89
CA ALA A 105 4.90 -4.85 -11.12
C ALA A 105 5.09 -6.17 -11.88
N ALA A 106 5.40 -6.12 -13.17
CA ALA A 106 5.59 -7.29 -14.05
C ALA A 106 6.94 -7.99 -13.79
#